data_AF-A0A6B3HWB1-F1
#
_entry.id   AF-A0A6B3HWB1-F1
#
_cell.length_a   1.000
_cell.length_b   1.000
_cell.length_c   1.000
_cell.angle_alpha   90.00
_cell.angle_beta   90.00
_cell.angle_gamma   90.00
#
_symmetry.space_group_name_H-M   'P 1'
#
loop_
_entity.id
_entity.type
_entity.pdbx_description
1 polymer ?
#
loop_
_entity_poly.entity_id
_entity_poly.type
_entity_poly.pdbx_seq_one_letter_code
_entity_poly.pdbx_strand_id
1 'polypeptide(L)' 'SDLIGADLRGADLSGADLRGSVYATGTQLAAARGDAATRLPEAVPRPEHWAAEGTVPPEAARAS' A
#
# COMPACT_ATOMS: atom_id res chain seq x y z
N SER A 1 7.54 -5.24 -10.53
CA SER A 1 8.72 -4.36 -10.39
C SER A 1 9.56 -4.87 -9.23
N ASP A 2 10.87 -4.69 -9.25
CA ASP A 2 11.70 -4.92 -8.07
C ASP A 2 11.66 -3.67 -7.18
N LEU A 3 11.56 -3.84 -5.86
CA LEU A 3 11.54 -2.74 -4.88
C LEU A 3 12.78 -2.73 -3.96
N ILE A 4 13.84 -3.49 -4.29
CA ILE A 4 15.11 -3.42 -3.56
C ILE A 4 15.61 -1.97 -3.56
N GLY A 5 15.80 -1.40 -2.36
CA GLY A 5 16.35 -0.07 -2.18
C GLY A 5 15.44 1.09 -2.60
N ALA A 6 14.19 0.83 -2.96
CA ALA A 6 13.23 1.88 -3.26
C ALA A 6 12.92 2.70 -1.98
N ASP A 7 13.04 4.03 -2.09
CA ASP A 7 12.58 4.95 -1.05
C ASP A 7 11.07 5.17 -1.21
N LEU A 8 10.28 4.47 -0.39
CA LEU A 8 8.82 4.56 -0.39
C LEU A 8 8.28 5.52 0.69
N ARG A 9 9.15 6.30 1.36
CA ARG A 9 8.74 7.19 2.45
C ARG A 9 7.71 8.21 1.96
N GLY A 10 6.50 8.13 2.51
CA GLY A 10 5.38 9.01 2.15
C GLY A 10 4.77 8.76 0.77
N ALA A 11 5.21 7.73 0.04
CA ALA A 11 4.59 7.35 -1.22
C ALA A 11 3.14 6.89 -1.01
N ASP A 12 2.24 7.29 -1.89
CA ASP A 12 0.86 6.83 -1.89
C ASP A 12 0.73 5.55 -2.74
N LEU A 13 0.50 4.43 -2.06
CA LEU A 13 0.29 3.11 -2.66
C LEU A 13 -1.17 2.64 -2.51
N SER A 14 -2.08 3.54 -2.12
CA SER A 14 -3.49 3.20 -1.88
C SER A 14 -4.13 2.58 -3.13
N GLY A 15 -4.80 1.44 -2.95
CA GLY A 15 -5.38 0.66 -4.06
C GLY A 15 -4.38 0.01 -5.03
N ALA A 16 -3.07 0.14 -4.82
CA ALA A 16 -2.07 -0.44 -5.70
C ALA A 16 -2.03 -1.97 -5.62
N ASP A 17 -1.68 -2.62 -6.73
CA ASP A 17 -1.43 -4.06 -6.76
C ASP A 17 0.08 -4.35 -6.71
N LEU A 18 0.58 -4.70 -5.52
CA LEU A 18 1.97 -5.01 -5.26
C LEU A 18 2.26 -6.52 -5.27
N ARG A 19 1.29 -7.39 -5.62
CA ARG A 19 1.48 -8.85 -5.59
C ARG A 19 2.61 -9.36 -6.50
N GLY A 20 2.94 -8.61 -7.55
CA GLY A 20 4.06 -8.88 -8.45
C GLY A 20 5.38 -8.18 -8.08
N SER A 21 5.42 -7.50 -6.93
CA SER A 21 6.63 -6.85 -6.43
C SER A 21 7.45 -7.83 -5.62
N VAL A 22 8.64 -8.14 -6.12
CA VAL A 22 9.64 -8.93 -5.39
C VAL A 22 10.44 -8.01 -4.47
N TYR A 23 10.81 -8.53 -3.29
CA TYR A 23 11.63 -7.85 -2.28
C TYR A 23 11.05 -6.62 -1.58
N ALA A 24 9.73 -6.41 -1.64
CA ALA A 24 9.08 -5.46 -0.75
C ALA A 24 9.27 -5.90 0.71
N THR A 25 9.77 -5.01 1.56
CA THR A 25 9.91 -5.28 2.99
C THR A 25 8.80 -4.61 3.79
N GLY A 26 8.45 -5.19 4.94
CA GLY A 26 7.49 -4.57 5.86
C GLY A 26 7.88 -3.15 6.28
N THR A 27 9.18 -2.88 6.44
CA THR A 27 9.71 -1.54 6.76
C THR A 27 9.45 -0.52 5.65
N GLN A 28 9.63 -0.90 4.38
CA GLN A 28 9.33 -0.02 3.25
C GLN A 28 7.83 0.27 3.13
N LEU A 29 6.99 -0.75 3.34
CA LEU A 29 5.53 -0.56 3.33
C LEU A 29 5.06 0.29 4.51
N ALA A 30 5.64 0.10 5.70
CA ALA A 30 5.29 0.88 6.89
C ALA A 30 5.69 2.36 6.76
N ALA A 31 6.63 2.67 5.86
CA ALA A 31 7.03 4.04 5.54
C ALA A 31 6.14 4.70 4.48
N ALA A 32 5.35 3.92 3.75
CA ALA A 32 4.45 4.37 2.72
C ALA A 32 3.01 4.52 3.25
N ARG A 33 2.18 5.22 2.50
CA ARG A 33 0.73 5.28 2.71
C ARG A 33 0.09 4.18 1.88
N GLY A 34 -0.87 3.50 2.44
CA GLY A 34 -1.64 2.48 1.77
C GLY A 34 -2.92 2.20 2.55
N ASP A 35 -3.78 1.40 1.98
CA ASP A 35 -5.12 1.18 2.48
C ASP A 35 -5.50 -0.31 2.47
N ALA A 36 -6.72 -0.59 2.94
CA ALA A 36 -7.26 -1.95 2.92
C ALA A 36 -7.37 -2.55 1.51
N ALA A 37 -7.51 -1.69 0.48
CA ALA A 37 -7.61 -2.08 -0.92
C ALA A 37 -6.25 -2.41 -1.56
N THR A 38 -5.15 -1.97 -0.96
CA THR A 38 -3.79 -2.22 -1.44
C THR A 38 -3.46 -3.71 -1.34
N ARG A 39 -3.13 -4.34 -2.48
CA ARG A 39 -2.87 -5.78 -2.56
C ARG A 39 -1.38 -6.04 -2.37
N LEU A 40 -1.05 -6.81 -1.32
CA LEU A 40 0.33 -7.10 -0.94
C LEU A 40 0.79 -8.48 -1.41
N PRO A 41 2.11 -8.70 -1.59
CA PRO A 41 2.66 -10.04 -1.69
C PRO A 41 2.32 -10.86 -0.44
N GLU A 42 2.09 -12.16 -0.62
CA GLU A 42 1.71 -13.09 0.47
C GLU A 42 2.76 -13.15 1.60
N ALA A 43 4.04 -12.95 1.25
CA ALA A 43 5.16 -13.02 2.18
C ALA A 43 5.33 -11.78 3.07
N VAL A 44 4.55 -10.71 2.83
CA VAL A 44 4.75 -9.42 3.53
C VAL A 44 3.53 -9.09 4.39
N PRO A 45 3.71 -8.89 5.71
CA PRO A 45 2.61 -8.51 6.58
C PRO A 45 2.10 -7.12 6.21
N ARG A 46 0.77 -6.94 6.25
CA ARG A 46 0.13 -5.64 6.07
C ARG A 46 0.42 -4.74 7.27
N PRO A 47 0.89 -3.49 7.07
CA PRO A 47 1.01 -2.52 8.15
C PRO A 47 -0.36 -2.23 8.80
N GLU A 48 -0.41 -2.18 10.13
CA GLU A 48 -1.67 -2.00 10.88
C GLU A 48 -2.40 -0.71 10.51
N HIS A 49 -1.67 0.39 10.29
CA HIS A 49 -2.25 1.69 9.95
C HIS A 49 -2.89 1.71 8.55
N TRP A 50 -2.52 0.79 7.65
CA TRP A 50 -3.21 0.64 6.35
C TRP A 50 -4.61 0.03 6.51
N ALA A 51 -4.80 -0.81 7.53
CA ALA A 51 -6.13 -1.34 7.85
C ALA A 51 -7.03 -0.27 8.48
N ALA A 52 -6.43 0.68 9.22
CA ALA A 52 -7.16 1.77 9.89
C ALA A 52 -7.61 2.89 8.92
N GLU A 53 -6.84 3.20 7.86
CA GLU A 53 -7.22 4.23 6.87
C GLU A 53 -8.30 3.78 5.86
N GLY A 54 -8.79 2.52 5.94
CA GLY A 54 -9.75 1.94 5.00
C GLY A 54 -11.23 2.34 5.15
N THR A 55 -11.59 3.41 5.87
CA THR A 55 -13.01 3.76 6.14
C THR A 55 -13.67 4.66 5.09
N VAL A 56 -13.07 4.90 3.93
CA VAL A 56 -13.78 5.56 2.81
C VAL A 56 -13.54 4.84 1.48
N PRO A 57 -14.53 4.13 0.92
CA PRO A 57 -14.47 3.70 -0.47
C PRO A 57 -14.52 4.93 -1.38
N PRO A 58 -13.56 5.10 -2.33
CA PRO A 58 -13.60 6.19 -3.29
C PRO A 58 -14.60 5.89 -4.43
N GLU A 59 -15.90 6.00 -4.14
CA GLU A 59 -16.96 6.12 -5.18
C GLU A 59 -17.95 7.26 -4.88
N ALA A 60 -17.63 8.20 -3.98
CA ALA A 60 -18.52 9.33 -3.66
C ALA A 60 -17.92 10.72 -3.94
N ALA A 61 -16.76 10.83 -4.60
CA ALA A 61 -16.06 12.10 -4.82
C ALA A 61 -15.75 12.42 -6.30
N ARG A 62 -16.57 11.92 -7.24
CA ARG A 62 -16.52 12.35 -8.65
C ARG A 62 -17.93 12.54 -9.24
N ALA A 63 -18.65 13.52 -8.70
CA ALA A 63 -19.72 14.20 -9.41
C ALA A 63 -19.92 15.60 -8.80
N SER A 64 -19.17 16.58 -9.31
CA SER A 64 -19.52 18.01 -9.40
C SER A 64 -18.52 18.68 -10.33
#